data_AF-A0A968MZ52-F1
#
_entry.id   AF-A0A968MZ52-F1
#
_cell.length_a   1.000
_cell.length_b   1.000
_cell.length_c   1.000
_cell.angle_alpha   90.00
_cell.angle_beta   90.00
_cell.angle_gamma   90.00
#
_symmetry.space_group_name_H-M   'P 1'
#
loop_
_entity.id
_entity.type
_entity.pdbx_description
1 polymer ?
#
loop_
_entity_poly.entity_id
_entity_poly.type
_entity_poly.pdbx_seq_one_letter_code
_entity_poly.pdbx_strand_id
1 'polypeptide(L)'
;MGNKYTSPWLGPVEKPAPPVNQPPVAGKVLIRGNPVVCQEITGVYAYSDAEQDAESGSTFRWLRADNTEEFPEFIPGATSLSYTVTAADQNKYLYFEVTPKASSGNTAGTPVLSEPSILIQNVLPTVTFSGDVSVCPGVPVDISLTFTGTPPFKLEYTNG
;
A
#
# COMPACT_ATOMS: atom_id res chain seq x y z
N MET A 1 -52.52 37.72 53.55
CA MET A 1 -52.06 36.34 53.84
C MET A 1 -52.35 35.55 52.56
N GLY A 2 -51.48 35.33 51.59
CA GLY A 2 -50.07 34.93 51.63
C GLY A 2 -49.97 33.71 50.72
N ASN A 3 -50.07 33.92 49.40
CA ASN A 3 -50.14 32.84 48.41
C ASN A 3 -48.79 32.10 48.38
N LYS A 4 -48.78 30.82 48.76
CA LYS A 4 -47.58 29.99 48.74
C LYS A 4 -47.36 29.49 47.32
N TYR A 5 -46.40 30.08 46.61
CA TYR A 5 -45.85 29.52 45.38
C TYR A 5 -45.03 28.28 45.74
N THR A 6 -45.57 27.09 45.53
CA THR A 6 -44.77 25.86 45.54
C THR A 6 -44.28 25.61 44.13
N SER A 7 -43.03 26.00 43.86
CA SER A 7 -42.32 25.56 42.66
C SER A 7 -42.24 24.03 42.68
N PRO A 8 -42.71 23.31 41.64
CA PRO A 8 -42.41 21.90 41.52
C PRO A 8 -40.91 21.79 41.28
N TRP A 9 -40.20 21.26 42.27
CA TRP A 9 -38.79 20.94 42.14
C TRP A 9 -38.65 19.84 41.09
N LEU A 10 -38.34 20.23 39.86
CA LEU A 10 -37.75 19.34 38.88
C LEU A 10 -36.34 19.06 39.41
N GLY A 11 -36.01 17.79 39.60
CA GLY A 11 -34.70 17.39 40.14
C GLY A 11 -33.53 17.96 39.34
N PRO A 12 -32.28 17.77 39.80
CA PRO A 12 -31.13 18.25 39.07
C PRO A 12 -31.20 17.72 37.63
N VAL A 13 -31.31 18.62 36.65
CA VAL A 13 -31.07 18.29 35.25
C VAL A 13 -29.63 17.81 35.17
N GLU A 14 -29.45 16.49 35.09
CA GLU A 14 -28.14 15.91 34.91
C GLU A 14 -27.59 16.45 33.58
N LYS A 15 -26.45 17.13 33.64
CA LYS A 15 -25.79 17.67 32.45
C LYS A 15 -25.55 16.50 31.50
N PRO A 16 -26.07 16.52 30.26
CA PRO A 16 -25.82 15.42 29.32
C PRO A 16 -24.30 15.23 29.20
N ALA A 17 -23.88 13.97 29.22
CA ALA A 17 -22.48 13.61 29.11
C ALA A 17 -21.88 14.29 27.87
N PRO A 18 -20.63 14.79 27.94
CA PRO A 18 -19.97 15.31 26.76
C PRO A 18 -19.94 14.20 25.68
N PRO A 19 -20.09 14.57 24.39
CA PRO A 19 -20.00 13.59 23.31
C PRO A 19 -18.65 12.84 23.41
N VAL A 20 -18.70 11.51 23.29
CA VAL A 20 -17.52 10.66 23.31
C VAL A 20 -16.85 10.74 21.94
N ASN A 21 -15.54 11.01 21.90
CA ASN A 21 -14.77 11.00 20.65
C ASN A 21 -14.73 9.61 20.04
N GLN A 22 -14.94 9.51 18.74
CA GLN A 22 -14.84 8.26 18.00
C GLN A 22 -13.40 8.06 17.52
N PRO A 23 -12.97 6.80 17.29
CA PRO A 23 -11.69 6.55 16.65
C PRO A 23 -11.79 6.81 15.13
N PRO A 24 -10.67 7.17 14.48
CA PRO A 24 -10.66 7.35 13.03
C PRO A 24 -10.80 6.01 12.29
N VAL A 25 -11.20 6.09 11.02
CA VAL A 25 -11.35 4.94 10.11
C VAL A 25 -10.50 5.11 8.85
N ALA A 26 -10.01 3.99 8.33
CA ALA A 26 -9.32 3.94 7.05
C ALA A 26 -10.22 3.24 6.03
N GLY A 27 -10.42 3.87 4.87
CA GLY A 27 -11.15 3.32 3.73
C GLY A 27 -10.31 3.29 2.47
N LYS A 28 -10.82 2.66 1.39
CA LYS A 28 -10.15 2.60 0.08
C LYS A 28 -8.69 2.12 0.17
N VAL A 29 -8.42 1.17 1.07
CA VAL A 29 -7.09 0.62 1.30
C VAL A 29 -6.72 -0.28 0.13
N LEU A 30 -5.71 0.10 -0.65
CA LEU A 30 -5.29 -0.60 -1.85
C LEU A 30 -3.80 -0.39 -2.14
N ILE A 31 -3.25 -1.22 -3.02
CA ILE A 31 -1.90 -1.09 -3.55
C ILE A 31 -1.96 -0.44 -4.93
N ARG A 32 -1.13 0.58 -5.17
CA ARG A 32 -0.87 1.17 -6.49
C ARG A 32 0.50 0.78 -7.00
N GLY A 33 0.60 0.64 -8.32
CA GLY A 33 1.82 0.22 -9.01
C GLY A 33 1.73 -1.22 -9.51
N ASN A 34 2.71 -1.63 -10.31
CA ASN A 34 2.82 -3.00 -10.77
C ASN A 34 3.79 -3.74 -9.82
N PRO A 35 3.35 -4.79 -9.11
CA PRO A 35 4.18 -5.46 -8.12
C PRO A 35 5.16 -6.41 -8.83
N VAL A 36 6.17 -5.84 -9.47
CA VAL A 36 7.26 -6.55 -10.14
C VAL A 36 8.52 -6.37 -9.31
N VAL A 37 9.33 -7.42 -9.20
CA VAL A 37 10.62 -7.37 -8.49
C VAL A 37 11.44 -6.15 -8.95
N CYS A 38 12.07 -5.47 -7.99
CA CYS A 38 12.81 -4.21 -8.16
C CYS A 38 11.96 -2.96 -8.48
N GLN A 39 10.63 -3.04 -8.54
CA GLN A 39 9.76 -1.87 -8.70
C GLN A 39 9.21 -1.39 -7.35
N GLU A 40 8.97 -0.09 -7.26
CA GLU A 40 8.27 0.50 -6.11
C GLU A 40 6.75 0.43 -6.32
N ILE A 41 6.05 0.01 -5.28
CA ILE A 41 4.60 0.08 -5.15
C ILE A 41 4.24 0.97 -3.95
N THR A 42 3.01 1.48 -3.92
CA THR A 42 2.55 2.42 -2.90
C THR A 42 1.22 1.98 -2.30
N GLY A 43 1.16 1.91 -0.97
CA GLY A 43 -0.08 1.77 -0.23
C GLY A 43 -0.88 3.07 -0.26
N VAL A 44 -2.17 2.98 -0.55
CA VAL A 44 -3.08 4.11 -0.63
C VAL A 44 -4.29 3.83 0.25
N TYR A 45 -4.74 4.84 0.98
CA TYR A 45 -5.96 4.78 1.78
C TYR A 45 -6.58 6.18 1.91
N ALA A 46 -7.80 6.22 2.40
CA ALA A 46 -8.53 7.42 2.74
C ALA A 46 -8.80 7.43 4.25
N TYR A 47 -8.26 8.43 4.95
CA TYR A 47 -8.54 8.70 6.34
C TYR A 47 -9.91 9.40 6.49
N SER A 48 -10.65 9.05 7.53
CA SER A 48 -11.84 9.79 7.95
C SER A 48 -12.00 9.71 9.47
N ASP A 49 -12.49 10.78 10.07
CA ASP A 49 -12.81 10.86 11.49
C ASP A 49 -14.16 11.57 11.67
N ALA A 50 -14.98 11.13 12.62
CA ALA A 50 -16.34 11.64 12.78
C ALA A 50 -16.37 13.07 13.33
N GLU A 51 -15.36 13.43 14.13
CA GLU A 51 -15.19 14.75 14.72
C GLU A 51 -14.31 15.67 13.85
N GLN A 52 -13.86 15.17 12.69
CA GLN A 52 -12.96 15.84 11.76
C GLN A 52 -11.58 16.15 12.38
N ASP A 53 -11.15 15.32 13.33
CA ASP A 53 -9.78 15.38 13.82
C ASP A 53 -8.79 15.12 12.66
N ALA A 54 -7.68 15.85 12.64
CA ALA A 54 -6.67 15.69 11.61
C ALA A 54 -5.90 14.38 11.80
N GLU A 55 -5.47 13.77 10.70
CA GLU A 55 -4.62 12.59 10.77
C GLU A 55 -3.22 12.94 11.31
N SER A 56 -2.72 12.13 12.25
CA SER A 56 -1.35 12.21 12.75
C SER A 56 -0.88 10.90 13.37
N GLY A 57 0.23 10.36 12.85
CA GLY A 57 0.88 9.19 13.41
C GLY A 57 0.24 7.85 13.05
N SER A 58 -0.48 7.79 11.93
CA SER A 58 -0.93 6.52 11.34
C SER A 58 0.28 5.61 11.05
N THR A 59 0.09 4.32 11.24
CA THR A 59 1.15 3.32 11.05
C THR A 59 0.81 2.39 9.88
N PHE A 60 1.85 1.90 9.23
CA PHE A 60 1.72 1.07 8.03
C PHE A 60 2.52 -0.21 8.17
N ARG A 61 2.05 -1.26 7.51
CA ARG A 61 2.78 -2.53 7.38
C ARG A 61 2.56 -3.10 5.99
N TRP A 62 3.63 -3.65 5.41
CA TRP A 62 3.53 -4.54 4.27
C TRP A 62 3.57 -5.99 4.73
N LEU A 63 2.72 -6.81 4.11
CA LEU A 63 2.58 -8.22 4.44
C LEU A 63 2.66 -9.04 3.16
N ARG A 64 3.07 -10.31 3.31
CA ARG A 64 3.31 -11.26 2.22
C ARG A 64 2.56 -12.55 2.48
N ALA A 65 1.95 -13.12 1.45
CA ALA A 65 1.34 -14.45 1.53
C ALA A 65 1.70 -15.35 0.36
N ASP A 66 1.66 -16.65 0.63
CA ASP A 66 1.87 -17.73 -0.34
C ASP A 66 0.63 -17.98 -1.19
N ASN A 67 -0.54 -17.71 -0.62
CA ASN A 67 -1.85 -17.83 -1.25
C ASN A 67 -2.75 -16.69 -0.74
N THR A 68 -3.98 -16.59 -1.26
CA THR A 68 -4.93 -15.54 -0.87
C THR A 68 -6.01 -16.02 0.10
N GLU A 69 -5.88 -17.26 0.61
CA GLU A 69 -6.85 -17.91 1.51
C GLU A 69 -6.44 -17.79 2.97
N GLU A 70 -5.13 -17.68 3.24
CA GLU A 70 -4.54 -17.55 4.57
C GLU A 70 -4.21 -16.08 4.90
N PHE A 71 -4.07 -15.79 6.19
CA PHE A 71 -3.68 -14.45 6.63
C PHE A 71 -2.19 -14.19 6.29
N PRO A 72 -1.85 -13.04 5.69
CA PRO A 72 -0.48 -12.76 5.27
C PRO A 72 0.48 -12.51 6.44
N GLU A 73 1.74 -12.84 6.25
CA GLU A 73 2.81 -12.64 7.22
C GLU A 73 3.42 -11.25 7.10
N PHE A 74 3.81 -10.65 8.22
CA PHE A 74 4.49 -9.35 8.24
C PHE A 74 5.87 -9.41 7.57
N ILE A 75 6.20 -8.39 6.77
CA ILE A 75 7.55 -8.18 6.25
C ILE A 75 8.33 -7.25 7.20
N PRO A 76 9.34 -7.75 7.94
CA PRO A 76 10.07 -6.95 8.91
C PRO A 76 10.65 -5.65 8.35
N GLY A 77 10.32 -4.54 9.01
CA GLY A 77 10.82 -3.20 8.66
C GLY A 77 10.09 -2.51 7.50
N ALA A 78 9.15 -3.17 6.84
CA ALA A 78 8.37 -2.57 5.76
C ALA A 78 7.18 -1.78 6.31
N THR A 79 7.46 -0.59 6.87
CA THR A 79 6.47 0.26 7.57
C THR A 79 6.23 1.62 6.91
N SER A 80 6.69 1.78 5.67
CA SER A 80 6.50 3.00 4.87
C SER A 80 5.29 2.86 3.95
N LEU A 81 4.78 3.99 3.45
CA LEU A 81 3.75 3.99 2.40
C LEU A 81 4.26 3.38 1.09
N SER A 82 5.55 3.53 0.79
CA SER A 82 6.17 2.88 -0.36
C SER A 82 6.91 1.61 0.04
N TYR A 83 6.95 0.66 -0.90
CA TYR A 83 7.66 -0.59 -0.77
C TYR A 83 8.30 -0.99 -2.09
N THR A 84 9.59 -1.30 -2.06
CA THR A 84 10.29 -1.87 -3.20
C THR A 84 10.13 -3.39 -3.16
N VAL A 85 9.48 -3.94 -4.19
CA VAL A 85 9.28 -5.38 -4.31
C VAL A 85 10.63 -6.07 -4.43
N THR A 86 10.84 -7.09 -3.60
CA THR A 86 12.10 -7.81 -3.50
C THR A 86 12.01 -9.18 -4.18
N ALA A 87 13.17 -9.82 -4.39
CA ALA A 87 13.21 -11.18 -4.92
C ALA A 87 12.52 -12.20 -4.01
N ALA A 88 12.43 -11.93 -2.70
CA ALA A 88 11.74 -12.81 -1.75
C ALA A 88 10.21 -12.80 -1.90
N ASP A 89 9.67 -11.83 -2.63
CA ASP A 89 8.24 -11.69 -2.88
C ASP A 89 7.82 -12.38 -4.18
N GLN A 90 8.77 -12.98 -4.91
CA GLN A 90 8.49 -13.74 -6.12
C GLN A 90 7.56 -14.92 -5.83
N ASN A 91 6.56 -15.10 -6.69
CA ASN A 91 5.50 -16.10 -6.56
C ASN A 91 4.68 -15.95 -5.28
N LYS A 92 4.61 -14.72 -4.73
CA LYS A 92 3.82 -14.37 -3.56
C LYS A 92 2.84 -13.24 -3.89
N TYR A 93 1.97 -12.96 -2.94
CA TYR A 93 1.07 -11.81 -2.94
C TYR A 93 1.54 -10.81 -1.88
N LEU A 94 1.39 -9.53 -2.18
CA LEU A 94 1.63 -8.45 -1.21
C LEU A 94 0.31 -7.82 -0.77
N TYR A 95 0.29 -7.41 0.49
CA TYR A 95 -0.81 -6.69 1.12
C TYR A 95 -0.27 -5.43 1.78
N PHE A 96 -1.12 -4.41 1.84
CA PHE A 96 -0.85 -3.19 2.57
C PHE A 96 -1.85 -3.07 3.72
N GLU A 97 -1.36 -2.81 4.92
CA GLU A 97 -2.18 -2.57 6.10
C GLU A 97 -1.90 -1.17 6.66
N VAL A 98 -2.97 -0.49 7.06
CA VAL A 98 -2.90 0.81 7.72
C VAL A 98 -3.68 0.77 9.03
N THR A 99 -3.11 1.35 10.09
CA THR A 99 -3.83 1.71 11.31
C THR A 99 -3.94 3.23 11.36
N PRO A 100 -5.12 3.82 11.11
CA PRO A 100 -5.29 5.27 11.08
C PRO A 100 -5.16 5.84 12.50
N LYS A 101 -4.60 7.03 12.61
CA LYS A 101 -4.47 7.73 13.88
C LYS A 101 -4.79 9.21 13.76
N ALA A 102 -5.60 9.73 14.67
CA ALA A 102 -5.97 11.12 14.82
C ALA A 102 -4.97 11.88 15.70
N SER A 103 -4.83 13.19 15.48
CA SER A 103 -3.99 14.10 16.28
C SER A 103 -4.55 14.38 17.67
N SER A 104 -5.86 14.22 17.86
CA SER A 104 -6.63 14.58 19.05
C SER A 104 -7.67 13.49 19.35
N GLY A 105 -8.26 13.55 20.53
CA GLY A 105 -9.37 12.65 20.90
C GLY A 105 -8.95 11.19 21.11
N ASN A 106 -9.85 10.26 20.77
CA ASN A 106 -9.53 8.84 20.79
C ASN A 106 -8.67 8.51 19.57
N THR A 107 -7.35 8.44 19.80
CA THR A 107 -6.43 8.64 18.69
C THR A 107 -6.30 7.47 17.71
N ALA A 108 -6.41 6.20 18.11
CA ALA A 108 -6.10 5.07 17.22
C ALA A 108 -7.35 4.34 16.71
N GLY A 109 -7.44 4.17 15.40
CA GLY A 109 -8.43 3.33 14.75
C GLY A 109 -8.05 1.86 14.70
N THR A 110 -8.89 1.06 14.06
CA THR A 110 -8.63 -0.35 13.80
C THR A 110 -7.75 -0.53 12.56
N PRO A 111 -6.83 -1.52 12.55
CA PRO A 111 -6.07 -1.84 11.34
C PRO A 111 -7.00 -2.28 10.21
N VAL A 112 -6.71 -1.83 8.99
CA VAL A 112 -7.44 -2.21 7.78
C VAL A 112 -6.44 -2.73 6.76
N LEU A 113 -6.70 -3.95 6.26
CA LEU A 113 -5.90 -4.64 5.26
C LEU A 113 -6.47 -4.37 3.86
N SER A 114 -5.60 -4.23 2.86
CA SER A 114 -5.99 -4.17 1.46
C SER A 114 -6.43 -5.53 0.91
N GLU A 115 -7.02 -5.52 -0.28
CA GLU A 115 -7.03 -6.70 -1.16
C GLU A 115 -5.59 -7.11 -1.55
N PRO A 116 -5.36 -8.39 -1.91
CA PRO A 116 -4.05 -8.83 -2.38
C PRO A 116 -3.64 -8.10 -3.66
N SER A 117 -2.33 -7.96 -3.85
CA SER A 117 -1.76 -7.64 -5.15
C SER A 117 -2.07 -8.74 -6.18
N ILE A 118 -1.73 -8.51 -7.45
CA ILE A 118 -1.57 -9.64 -8.38
C ILE A 118 -0.38 -10.51 -7.96
N LEU A 119 -0.34 -11.76 -8.42
CA LEU A 119 0.80 -12.65 -8.19
C LEU A 119 2.08 -12.04 -8.76
N ILE A 120 3.11 -11.94 -7.92
CA ILE A 120 4.38 -11.31 -8.29
C ILE A 120 5.18 -12.25 -9.17
N GLN A 121 5.38 -11.84 -10.43
CA GLN A 121 6.21 -12.58 -11.38
C GLN A 121 7.59 -11.95 -11.48
N ASN A 122 8.61 -12.80 -11.46
CA ASN A 122 9.96 -12.40 -11.82
C ASN A 122 10.19 -12.78 -13.28
N VAL A 123 9.98 -11.82 -14.18
CA VAL A 123 10.34 -12.00 -15.59
C VAL A 123 11.84 -11.80 -15.75
N LEU A 124 12.56 -12.90 -15.94
CA LEU A 124 14.01 -12.86 -16.14
C LEU A 124 14.37 -11.98 -17.36
N PRO A 125 15.47 -11.21 -17.28
CA PRO A 125 15.92 -10.42 -18.42
C PRO A 125 16.25 -11.34 -19.60
N THR A 126 15.60 -11.12 -20.73
CA THR A 126 15.80 -11.88 -21.97
C THR A 126 16.25 -10.93 -23.07
N VAL A 127 17.23 -11.37 -23.87
CA VAL A 127 17.67 -10.68 -25.09
C VAL A 127 17.31 -11.52 -26.31
N THR A 128 16.74 -10.89 -27.33
CA THR A 128 16.45 -11.53 -28.61
C THR A 128 17.15 -10.78 -29.74
N PHE A 129 17.78 -11.53 -30.64
CA PHE A 129 18.48 -11.03 -31.80
C PHE A 129 17.59 -11.23 -33.03
N SER A 130 17.48 -10.20 -33.87
CA SER A 130 16.79 -10.28 -35.16
C SER A 130 17.58 -9.50 -36.20
N GLY A 131 17.69 -10.03 -37.42
CA GLY A 131 18.43 -9.39 -38.51
C GLY A 131 18.84 -10.40 -39.57
N ASP A 132 19.45 -9.91 -40.64
CA ASP A 132 19.92 -10.76 -41.73
C ASP A 132 21.16 -11.55 -41.32
N VAL A 133 21.15 -12.85 -41.59
CA VAL A 133 22.27 -13.77 -41.32
C VAL A 133 23.30 -13.79 -42.46
N SER A 134 23.09 -13.01 -43.52
CA SER A 134 23.96 -12.91 -44.68
C SER A 134 24.58 -11.53 -44.76
N VAL A 135 25.89 -11.44 -44.54
CA VAL A 135 26.65 -10.19 -44.59
C VAL A 135 27.54 -10.20 -45.82
N CYS A 136 27.29 -9.28 -46.76
CA CYS A 136 28.10 -9.10 -47.96
C CYS A 136 29.16 -8.00 -47.73
N PRO A 137 30.37 -8.11 -48.31
CA PRO A 137 31.39 -7.08 -48.18
C PRO A 137 30.89 -5.71 -48.63
N GLY A 138 31.06 -4.69 -47.78
CA GLY A 138 30.71 -3.30 -48.07
C GLY A 138 29.22 -2.97 -47.97
N VAL A 139 28.36 -3.93 -47.63
CA VAL A 139 26.93 -3.69 -47.40
C VAL A 139 26.67 -3.61 -45.90
N PRO A 140 26.21 -2.47 -45.36
CA PRO A 140 25.78 -2.39 -43.97
C PRO A 140 24.55 -3.27 -43.76
N VAL A 141 24.52 -4.01 -42.65
CA VAL A 141 23.39 -4.84 -42.24
C VAL A 141 22.93 -4.37 -40.86
N ASP A 142 21.63 -4.22 -40.69
CA ASP A 142 21.02 -3.87 -39.41
C ASP A 142 20.71 -5.14 -38.60
N ILE A 143 21.19 -5.16 -37.35
CA ILE A 143 20.83 -6.18 -36.36
C ILE A 143 20.06 -5.47 -35.25
N SER A 144 18.87 -5.96 -34.95
CA SER A 144 18.02 -5.47 -33.87
C SER A 144 18.16 -6.36 -32.63
N LEU A 145 18.37 -5.71 -31.48
CA LEU A 145 18.39 -6.34 -30.17
C LEU A 145 17.13 -5.89 -29.41
N THR A 146 16.31 -6.83 -28.96
CA THR A 146 15.16 -6.54 -28.11
C THR A 146 15.37 -7.15 -26.73
N PHE A 147 15.37 -6.30 -25.70
CA PHE A 147 15.46 -6.69 -24.30
C PHE A 147 14.07 -6.68 -23.65
N THR A 148 13.73 -7.74 -22.92
CA THR A 148 12.48 -7.88 -22.16
C THR A 148 12.74 -8.39 -20.75
N GLY A 149 11.80 -8.20 -19.82
CA GLY A 149 11.93 -8.65 -18.43
C GLY A 149 12.38 -7.55 -17.45
N THR A 150 12.84 -7.96 -16.26
CA THR A 150 13.23 -7.05 -15.19
C THR A 150 14.70 -6.63 -15.34
N PRO A 151 15.02 -5.32 -15.41
CA PRO A 151 16.40 -4.81 -15.46
C PRO A 151 17.16 -5.12 -14.15
N PRO A 152 18.51 -5.06 -14.14
CA PRO A 152 19.39 -4.48 -15.16
C PRO A 152 19.69 -5.40 -16.35
N PHE A 153 19.74 -4.82 -17.55
CA PHE A 153 20.30 -5.46 -18.75
C PHE A 153 21.75 -5.05 -18.93
N LYS A 154 22.65 -6.01 -19.14
CA LYS A 154 24.07 -5.75 -19.46
C LYS A 154 24.40 -6.40 -20.80
N LEU A 155 24.91 -5.61 -21.74
CA LEU A 155 25.38 -6.07 -23.05
C LEU A 155 26.90 -5.90 -23.13
N GLU A 156 27.60 -7.01 -23.37
CA GLU A 156 29.02 -7.02 -23.73
C GLU A 156 29.13 -7.68 -25.11
N TYR A 157 29.87 -7.06 -26.03
CA TYR A 157 30.11 -7.60 -27.37
C TYR A 157 31.59 -7.49 -27.73
N THR A 158 32.09 -8.45 -28.52
CA THR A 158 33.44 -8.43 -29.07
C THR A 158 33.37 -8.38 -30.58
N ASN A 159 34.13 -7.47 -31.18
CA ASN A 159 34.52 -7.57 -32.58
C ASN A 159 35.64 -8.60 -32.65
N GLY A 160 35.33 -9.79 -33.17
CA GLY A 160 36.31 -10.89 -33.29
C GLY A 160 37.63 -10.49 -33.94
#